data_AF-A0A5C8WXN5-F1
#
_entry.id   AF-A0A5C8WXN5-F1
#
_cell.length_a   1.000
_cell.length_b   1.000
_cell.length_c   1.000
_cell.angle_alpha   90.00
_cell.angle_beta   90.00
_cell.angle_gamma   90.00
#
_symmetry.space_group_name_H-M   'P 1'
#
loop_
_entity.id
_entity.type
_entity.pdbx_description
1 polymer ?
#
loop_
_entity_poly.entity_id
_entity_poly.type
_entity_poly.pdbx_seq_one_letter_code
_entity_poly.pdbx_strand_id
1 'polypeptide(L)'
;MALWKAAEAEAATIMVRERLRIAEAIAAERELRQKALGMVDARDAFIEAQLSEIAWFVDELERPKVHVAMVKARAFWRTVAQEIWNILPEREAMHLGDIAKRIGHEFGKEAEDHPGEWGPELLRGVIDQRINFKKLFASDGSGRYRRRRPEDDVAA
;
A
#
# COMPACT_ATOMS: atom_id res chain seq x y z
N MET A 1 -26.85 -85.13 -11.23
CA MET A 1 -25.43 -84.85 -10.90
C MET A 1 -24.69 -84.03 -11.96
N ALA A 2 -24.77 -84.36 -13.25
CA ALA A 2 -24.02 -83.62 -14.30
C ALA A 2 -24.43 -82.13 -14.45
N LEU A 3 -25.73 -81.83 -14.41
CA LEU A 3 -26.24 -80.45 -14.49
C LEU A 3 -25.79 -79.57 -13.32
N TRP A 4 -25.68 -80.14 -12.11
CA TRP A 4 -25.24 -79.40 -10.92
C TRP A 4 -23.76 -79.00 -11.01
N LYS A 5 -22.90 -79.93 -11.46
CA LYS A 5 -21.47 -79.65 -11.69
C LYS A 5 -21.24 -78.63 -12.80
N ALA A 6 -22.07 -78.64 -13.84
CA ALA A 6 -22.02 -77.65 -14.91
C ALA A 6 -22.41 -76.25 -14.39
N ALA A 7 -23.47 -76.15 -13.60
CA ALA A 7 -23.88 -74.88 -12.99
C ALA A 7 -22.84 -74.32 -12.01
N GLU A 8 -22.18 -75.19 -11.24
CA GLU A 8 -21.10 -74.80 -10.32
C GLU A 8 -19.85 -74.30 -11.07
N ALA A 9 -19.47 -74.95 -12.17
CA ALA A 9 -18.38 -74.51 -13.03
C ALA A 9 -18.68 -73.17 -13.71
N GLU A 10 -19.92 -72.98 -14.17
CA GLU A 10 -20.36 -71.72 -14.77
C GLU A 10 -20.35 -70.58 -13.73
N ALA A 11 -20.91 -70.80 -12.54
CA ALA A 11 -20.87 -69.84 -11.45
C ALA A 11 -19.43 -69.46 -11.06
N ALA A 12 -18.52 -70.43 -11.00
CA ALA A 12 -17.10 -70.17 -10.74
C ALA A 12 -16.45 -69.30 -11.83
N THR A 13 -16.74 -69.57 -13.11
CA THR A 13 -16.24 -68.73 -14.21
C THR A 13 -16.80 -67.31 -14.19
N ILE A 14 -18.08 -67.13 -13.84
CA ILE A 14 -18.70 -65.82 -13.68
C ILE A 14 -18.03 -65.05 -12.54
N MET A 15 -17.85 -65.69 -11.37
CA MET A 15 -17.18 -65.06 -10.24
C MET A 15 -15.75 -64.61 -10.55
N VAL A 16 -14.99 -65.40 -11.30
CA VAL A 16 -13.62 -65.03 -11.70
C VAL A 16 -13.64 -63.82 -12.65
N ARG A 17 -14.52 -63.82 -13.65
CA ARG A 17 -14.69 -62.68 -14.56
C ARG A 17 -15.11 -61.41 -13.83
N GLU A 18 -16.01 -61.54 -12.87
CA GLU A 18 -16.48 -60.40 -12.09
C GLU A 18 -15.41 -59.84 -11.16
N ARG A 19 -14.61 -60.72 -10.52
CA ARG A 19 -13.43 -60.30 -9.75
C ARG A 19 -12.40 -59.56 -10.60
N LEU A 20 -12.13 -60.04 -11.82
CA LEU A 20 -11.23 -59.38 -12.75
C LEU A 20 -11.77 -58.00 -13.16
N ARG A 21 -13.06 -57.92 -13.51
CA ARG A 21 -13.72 -56.65 -13.87
C ARG A 21 -13.68 -55.63 -12.74
N ILE A 22 -13.91 -56.06 -11.50
CA ILE A 22 -13.84 -55.20 -10.31
C ILE A 22 -12.40 -54.74 -10.08
N ALA A 23 -11.42 -55.64 -10.21
CA ALA A 23 -10.01 -55.27 -10.06
C ALA A 23 -9.55 -54.24 -11.10
N GLU A 24 -9.97 -54.40 -12.35
CA GLU A 24 -9.71 -53.43 -13.43
C GLU A 24 -10.37 -52.08 -13.15
N ALA A 25 -11.63 -52.08 -12.70
CA ALA A 25 -12.35 -50.85 -12.35
C ALA A 25 -11.66 -50.09 -11.20
N ILE A 26 -11.21 -50.80 -10.16
CA ILE A 26 -10.48 -50.20 -9.04
C ILE A 26 -9.13 -49.65 -9.51
N ALA A 27 -8.41 -50.34 -10.40
CA ALA A 27 -7.16 -49.85 -10.95
C ALA A 27 -7.36 -48.56 -11.75
N ALA A 28 -8.38 -48.52 -12.62
CA ALA A 28 -8.74 -47.33 -13.38
C ALA A 28 -9.16 -46.15 -12.49
N GLU A 29 -9.95 -46.41 -11.44
CA GLU A 29 -10.33 -45.37 -10.47
C GLU A 29 -9.11 -44.80 -9.75
N ARG A 30 -8.17 -45.66 -9.31
CA ARG A 30 -6.93 -45.21 -8.67
C ARG A 30 -6.08 -44.34 -9.60
N GLU A 31 -5.98 -44.72 -10.87
CA GLU A 31 -5.23 -43.95 -11.86
C GLU A 31 -5.88 -42.58 -12.10
N LEU A 32 -7.21 -42.53 -12.24
CA LEU A 32 -7.96 -41.27 -12.38
C LEU A 32 -7.79 -40.38 -11.16
N ARG A 33 -7.82 -40.96 -9.95
CA ARG A 33 -7.61 -40.22 -8.71
C ARG A 33 -6.19 -39.65 -8.63
N GLN A 34 -5.17 -40.42 -8.99
CA GLN A 34 -3.79 -39.94 -9.03
C GLN A 34 -3.61 -38.79 -10.03
N LYS A 35 -4.21 -38.91 -11.22
CA LYS A 35 -4.21 -37.85 -12.22
C LYS A 35 -4.90 -36.58 -11.70
N ALA A 36 -6.07 -36.72 -11.07
CA ALA A 36 -6.80 -35.59 -10.50
C ALA A 36 -5.99 -34.88 -9.40
N LEU A 37 -5.34 -35.64 -8.50
CA LEU A 37 -4.47 -35.07 -7.47
C LEU A 37 -3.30 -34.30 -8.08
N GLY A 38 -2.61 -34.88 -9.08
CA GLY A 38 -1.50 -34.17 -9.75
C GLY A 38 -1.93 -32.89 -10.47
N MET A 39 -3.16 -32.83 -11.00
CA MET A 39 -3.72 -31.60 -11.59
C MET A 39 -4.02 -30.54 -10.53
N VAL A 40 -4.49 -30.93 -9.35
CA VAL A 40 -4.71 -30.02 -8.22
C VAL A 40 -3.36 -29.47 -7.73
N ASP A 41 -2.38 -30.33 -7.50
CA ASP A 41 -1.03 -29.92 -7.06
C ASP A 41 -0.39 -28.94 -8.05
N ALA A 42 -0.50 -29.21 -9.36
CA ALA A 42 0.02 -28.31 -10.39
C ALA A 42 -0.71 -26.95 -10.42
N ARG A 43 -2.04 -26.96 -10.20
CA ARG A 43 -2.83 -25.73 -10.10
C ARG A 43 -2.44 -24.93 -8.87
N ASP A 44 -2.28 -25.57 -7.73
CA ASP A 44 -1.94 -24.90 -6.47
C ASP A 44 -0.55 -24.28 -6.56
N ALA A 45 0.44 -25.00 -7.11
CA ALA A 45 1.76 -24.46 -7.38
C ALA A 45 1.74 -23.24 -8.33
N PHE A 46 0.87 -23.26 -9.35
CA PHE A 46 0.70 -22.12 -10.25
C PHE A 46 0.08 -20.90 -9.53
N ILE A 47 -0.95 -21.13 -8.70
CA ILE A 47 -1.58 -20.07 -7.91
C ILE A 47 -0.57 -19.47 -6.92
N GLU A 48 0.21 -20.28 -6.22
CA GLU A 48 1.23 -19.81 -5.28
C GLU A 48 2.32 -18.97 -5.97
N ALA A 49 2.75 -19.37 -7.16
CA ALA A 49 3.69 -18.59 -7.96
C ALA A 49 3.08 -17.23 -8.34
N GLN A 50 1.82 -17.19 -8.81
CA GLN A 50 1.14 -15.94 -9.15
C GLN A 50 0.94 -15.03 -7.94
N LEU A 51 0.57 -15.59 -6.78
CA LEU A 51 0.42 -14.80 -5.55
C LEU A 51 1.75 -14.19 -5.10
N SER A 52 2.85 -14.94 -5.25
CA SER A 52 4.18 -14.44 -4.95
C SER A 52 4.60 -13.32 -5.89
N GLU A 53 4.30 -13.44 -7.18
CA GLU A 53 4.56 -12.40 -8.19
C GLU A 53 3.74 -11.14 -7.93
N ILE A 54 2.44 -11.28 -7.60
CA ILE A 54 1.58 -10.16 -7.21
C ILE A 54 2.13 -9.47 -5.96
N ALA A 55 2.54 -10.22 -4.94
CA ALA A 55 3.10 -9.66 -3.71
C ALA A 55 4.39 -8.85 -4.01
N TRP A 56 5.25 -9.36 -4.90
CA TRP A 56 6.44 -8.64 -5.34
C TRP A 56 6.09 -7.33 -6.06
N PHE A 57 5.14 -7.36 -7.00
CA PHE A 57 4.69 -6.15 -7.69
C PHE A 57 4.08 -5.11 -6.74
N VAL A 58 3.36 -5.55 -5.69
CA VAL A 58 2.81 -4.65 -4.68
C VAL A 58 3.93 -3.92 -3.93
N ASP A 59 4.94 -4.65 -3.43
CA ASP A 59 6.10 -4.04 -2.76
C ASP A 59 6.86 -3.09 -3.71
N GLU A 60 7.06 -3.50 -4.96
CA GLU A 60 7.75 -2.68 -5.94
C GLU A 60 6.97 -1.40 -6.28
N LEU A 61 5.64 -1.39 -6.21
CA LEU A 61 4.80 -0.20 -6.41
C LEU A 61 4.65 0.67 -5.16
N GLU A 62 4.72 0.09 -3.96
CA GLU A 62 4.64 0.86 -2.72
C GLU A 62 5.84 1.79 -2.53
N ARG A 63 7.05 1.31 -2.83
CA ARG A 63 8.29 2.12 -2.75
C ARG A 63 8.24 3.43 -3.56
N PRO A 64 7.91 3.42 -4.86
CA PRO A 64 7.79 4.65 -5.65
C PRO A 64 6.57 5.48 -5.23
N LYS A 65 5.48 4.90 -4.72
CA LYS A 65 4.37 5.69 -4.14
C LYS A 65 4.84 6.54 -2.96
N VAL A 66 5.61 5.95 -2.04
CA VAL A 66 6.20 6.70 -0.91
C VAL A 66 7.13 7.80 -1.42
N HIS A 67 7.98 7.49 -2.40
CA HIS A 67 8.88 8.48 -3.00
C HIS A 67 8.11 9.64 -3.67
N VAL A 68 7.09 9.33 -4.48
CA VAL A 68 6.25 10.34 -5.15
C VAL A 68 5.50 11.18 -4.12
N ALA A 69 4.95 10.57 -3.08
CA ALA A 69 4.30 11.28 -1.97
C ALA A 69 5.29 12.25 -1.29
N MET A 70 6.52 11.80 -1.01
CA MET A 70 7.58 12.63 -0.43
C MET A 70 7.95 13.81 -1.35
N VAL A 71 8.11 13.58 -2.66
CA VAL A 71 8.47 14.62 -3.64
C VAL A 71 7.34 15.65 -3.77
N LYS A 72 6.08 15.18 -3.86
CA LYS A 72 4.90 16.05 -3.90
C LYS A 72 4.80 16.91 -2.65
N ALA A 73 4.93 16.31 -1.46
CA ALA A 73 4.93 17.05 -0.20
C ALA A 73 6.05 18.10 -0.16
N ARG A 74 7.27 17.77 -0.61
CA ARG A 74 8.38 18.73 -0.65
C ARG A 74 8.12 19.91 -1.59
N ALA A 75 7.55 19.65 -2.76
CA ALA A 75 7.18 20.70 -3.72
C ALA A 75 6.08 21.59 -3.14
N PHE A 76 5.04 20.98 -2.59
CA PHE A 76 3.95 21.67 -1.90
C PHE A 76 4.46 22.58 -0.78
N TRP A 77 5.29 22.07 0.14
CA TRP A 77 5.83 22.89 1.23
C TRP A 77 6.71 24.05 0.78
N ARG A 78 7.35 23.92 -0.39
CA ARG A 78 8.07 25.04 -1.01
C ARG A 78 7.08 26.12 -1.48
N THR A 79 5.98 25.73 -2.11
CA THR A 79 4.91 26.65 -2.52
C THR A 79 4.29 27.33 -1.32
N VAL A 80 3.91 26.58 -0.28
CA VAL A 80 3.35 27.13 0.97
C VAL A 80 4.32 28.12 1.62
N ALA A 81 5.61 27.78 1.73
CA ALA A 81 6.60 28.70 2.29
C ALA A 81 6.72 29.99 1.45
N GLN A 82 6.61 29.89 0.13
CA GLN A 82 6.61 31.06 -0.75
C GLN A 82 5.35 31.92 -0.56
N GLU A 83 4.18 31.30 -0.39
CA GLU A 83 2.94 32.02 -0.09
C GLU A 83 3.01 32.72 1.26
N ILE A 84 3.48 32.02 2.30
CA ILE A 84 3.74 32.60 3.63
C ILE A 84 4.67 33.80 3.50
N TRP A 85 5.77 33.65 2.75
CA TRP A 85 6.67 34.77 2.48
C TRP A 85 5.92 35.93 1.86
N ASN A 86 5.11 35.70 0.83
CA ASN A 86 4.38 36.75 0.12
C ASN A 86 3.38 37.52 1.02
N ILE A 87 2.71 36.84 1.96
CA ILE A 87 1.71 37.48 2.85
C ILE A 87 2.31 38.10 4.12
N LEU A 88 3.50 37.65 4.54
CA LEU A 88 4.11 38.13 5.78
C LEU A 88 4.63 39.57 5.61
N PRO A 89 4.38 40.47 6.58
CA PRO A 89 4.93 41.81 6.56
C PRO A 89 6.44 41.79 6.82
N GLU A 90 7.14 42.78 6.29
CA GLU A 90 8.57 42.98 6.58
C GLU A 90 8.82 43.53 7.99
N ARG A 91 7.85 44.27 8.55
CA ARG A 91 7.98 45.01 9.81
C ARG A 91 7.20 44.46 10.99
N GLU A 92 5.96 44.05 10.78
CA GLU A 92 5.10 43.60 11.86
C GLU A 92 4.96 42.08 11.84
N ALA A 93 5.07 41.45 13.00
CA ALA A 93 4.86 40.01 13.10
C ALA A 93 3.37 39.66 13.10
N MET A 94 3.01 38.73 12.23
CA MET A 94 1.66 38.20 12.05
C MET A 94 1.47 36.92 12.87
N HIS A 95 0.32 36.77 13.50
CA HIS A 95 0.02 35.55 14.27
C HIS A 95 -0.28 34.36 13.34
N LEU A 96 0.15 33.16 13.71
CA LEU A 96 -0.04 31.93 12.93
C LEU A 96 -1.49 31.72 12.45
N GLY A 97 -2.47 32.03 13.31
CA GLY A 97 -3.89 31.93 12.96
C GLY A 97 -4.34 32.88 11.84
N ASP A 98 -3.68 34.04 11.69
CA ASP A 98 -3.96 34.99 10.61
C ASP A 98 -3.22 34.62 9.33
N ILE A 99 -2.02 34.05 9.47
CA ILE A 99 -1.27 33.47 8.35
C ILE A 99 -2.10 32.33 7.75
N ALA A 100 -2.57 31.37 8.56
CA ALA A 100 -3.36 30.23 8.11
C ALA A 100 -4.66 30.63 7.36
N LYS A 101 -5.28 31.75 7.73
CA LYS A 101 -6.47 32.29 7.03
C LYS A 101 -6.16 32.95 5.69
N ARG A 102 -4.89 33.32 5.44
CA ARG A 102 -4.45 34.10 4.28
C ARG A 102 -3.65 33.29 3.26
N ILE A 103 -3.04 32.17 3.66
CA ILE A 103 -2.43 31.21 2.72
C ILE A 103 -3.56 30.61 1.88
N GLY A 104 -3.29 30.44 0.57
CA GLY A 104 -4.29 30.20 -0.45
C GLY A 104 -5.12 28.94 -0.25
N HIS A 105 -6.29 28.95 -0.90
CA HIS A 105 -7.31 27.91 -0.98
C HIS A 105 -6.76 26.49 -1.26
N GLU A 106 -5.55 26.36 -1.81
CA GLU A 106 -4.85 25.08 -2.00
C GLU A 106 -4.45 24.43 -0.67
N PHE A 107 -3.85 25.18 0.27
CA PHE A 107 -3.53 24.65 1.61
C PHE A 107 -4.81 24.30 2.37
N GLY A 108 -5.85 25.14 2.27
CA GLY A 108 -7.14 24.87 2.90
C GLY A 108 -7.80 23.60 2.35
N LYS A 109 -7.79 23.41 1.04
CA LYS A 109 -8.37 22.22 0.39
C LYS A 109 -7.59 20.95 0.71
N GLU A 110 -6.26 20.98 0.68
CA GLU A 110 -5.43 19.82 1.05
C GLU A 110 -5.54 19.50 2.56
N ALA A 111 -5.74 20.53 3.39
CA ALA A 111 -6.05 20.38 4.82
C ALA A 111 -7.44 19.81 5.11
N GLU A 112 -8.44 20.16 4.29
CA GLU A 112 -9.79 19.60 4.34
C GLU A 112 -9.82 18.15 3.84
N ASP A 113 -9.07 17.83 2.78
CA ASP A 113 -8.99 16.48 2.20
C ASP A 113 -8.21 15.52 3.11
N HIS A 114 -7.27 16.03 3.92
CA HIS A 114 -6.41 15.25 4.82
C HIS A 114 -6.37 15.82 6.25
N PRO A 115 -7.51 15.78 6.98
CA PRO A 115 -7.61 16.34 8.31
C PRO A 115 -6.77 15.55 9.31
N GLY A 116 -5.84 16.22 9.99
CA GLY A 116 -4.91 15.64 10.97
C GLY A 116 -3.46 15.56 10.48
N GLU A 117 -3.26 15.41 9.17
CA GLU A 117 -1.93 15.47 8.55
C GLU A 117 -1.55 16.91 8.17
N TRP A 118 -2.51 17.80 7.92
CA TRP A 118 -2.24 19.13 7.33
C TRP A 118 -2.90 20.27 8.12
N GLY A 119 -2.52 20.42 9.40
CA GLY A 119 -3.07 21.44 10.32
C GLY A 119 -2.16 22.64 10.61
N PRO A 120 -2.61 23.59 11.46
CA PRO A 120 -1.82 24.76 11.89
C PRO A 120 -0.46 24.42 12.52
N GLU A 121 -0.37 23.28 13.23
CA GLU A 121 0.90 22.81 13.81
C GLU A 121 1.93 22.44 12.74
N LEU A 122 1.49 22.00 11.56
CA LEU A 122 2.41 21.68 10.47
C LEU A 122 2.90 22.95 9.76
N LEU A 123 2.02 23.96 9.60
CA LEU A 123 2.43 25.30 9.18
C LEU A 123 3.48 25.87 10.13
N ARG A 124 3.26 25.73 11.44
CA ARG A 124 4.23 26.11 12.46
C ARG A 124 5.57 25.39 12.26
N GLY A 125 5.54 24.07 12.14
CA GLY A 125 6.75 23.26 11.92
C GLY A 125 7.52 23.67 10.65
N VAL A 126 6.83 24.01 9.57
CA VAL A 126 7.44 24.47 8.31
C VAL A 126 8.09 25.84 8.49
N ILE A 127 7.41 26.77 9.16
CA ILE A 127 7.96 28.09 9.47
C ILE A 127 9.20 27.94 10.36
N ASP A 128 9.10 27.20 11.46
CA ASP A 128 10.19 26.97 12.42
C ASP A 128 11.39 26.28 11.76
N GLN A 129 11.16 25.28 10.90
CA GLN A 129 12.23 24.68 10.09
C GLN A 129 12.90 25.71 9.18
N ARG A 130 12.15 26.64 8.60
CA ARG A 130 12.69 27.69 7.72
C ARG A 130 13.33 28.85 8.46
N ILE A 131 12.99 29.08 9.74
CA ILE A 131 13.75 29.94 10.65
C ILE A 131 15.14 29.34 10.87
N ASN A 132 15.20 28.05 11.25
CA ASN A 132 16.43 27.40 11.68
C ASN A 132 17.39 27.04 10.54
N PHE A 133 16.87 26.52 9.41
CA PHE A 133 17.72 25.94 8.36
C PHE A 133 17.84 26.78 7.09
N LYS A 134 16.90 27.70 6.84
CA LYS A 134 16.88 28.53 5.63
C LYS A 134 16.93 30.02 5.91
N LYS A 135 16.83 30.43 7.18
CA LYS A 135 16.81 31.83 7.63
C LYS A 135 15.84 32.70 6.81
N LEU A 136 14.69 32.15 6.44
CA LEU A 136 13.68 32.91 5.69
C LEU A 136 12.85 33.74 6.66
N PHE A 137 12.38 33.17 7.76
CA PHE A 137 11.49 33.87 8.68
C PHE A 137 12.20 34.23 9.98
N ALA A 138 11.60 35.17 10.73
CA ALA A 138 11.95 35.47 12.12
C ALA A 138 10.71 35.28 13.00
N SER A 139 10.93 34.83 14.24
CA SER A 139 9.88 34.68 15.26
C SER A 139 10.05 35.78 16.30
N ASP A 140 8.97 36.50 16.59
CA ASP A 140 8.92 37.52 17.64
C ASP A 140 8.37 36.94 18.96
N GLY A 141 8.23 35.61 19.04
CA GLY A 141 7.62 34.91 20.17
C GLY A 141 6.09 34.77 20.06
N SER A 142 5.51 33.93 20.92
CA SER A 142 4.05 33.70 21.04
C SER A 142 3.33 33.35 19.74
N GLY A 143 3.97 32.58 18.85
CA GLY A 143 3.38 32.14 17.58
C GLY A 143 3.23 33.24 16.54
N ARG A 144 4.04 34.30 16.63
CA ARG A 144 4.05 35.42 15.68
C ARG A 144 5.31 35.40 14.82
N TYR A 145 5.12 35.59 13.52
CA TYR A 145 6.16 35.44 12.52
C TYR A 145 6.22 36.65 11.58
N ARG A 146 7.42 36.98 11.13
CA ARG A 146 7.68 38.03 10.14
C ARG A 146 8.74 37.58 9.14
N ARG A 147 8.92 38.34 8.06
CA ARG A 147 10.06 38.14 7.17
C ARG A 147 11.37 38.45 7.91
N ARG A 148 12.37 37.60 7.73
CA ARG A 148 13.71 37.85 8.24
C ARG A 148 14.39 38.94 7.43
N ARG A 149 15.17 39.78 8.10
CA ARG A 149 15.97 40.84 7.51
C ARG A 149 17.46 40.53 7.64
N PRO A 150 18.30 41.18 6.82
CA PRO A 150 19.75 41.12 7.00
C PRO A 150 20.21 41.53 8.41
N GLU A 151 19.51 42.46 9.05
CA GLU A 151 19.81 42.94 10.42
C GLU A 151 19.64 41.85 11.50
N ASP A 152 18.74 40.88 11.26
CA ASP A 152 18.46 39.80 12.22
C ASP A 152 19.61 38.77 12.29
N ASP A 153 20.51 38.74 11.31
CA ASP A 153 21.71 37.89 11.33
C ASP A 153 22.88 38.53 12.11
N VAL A 154 22.80 39.82 12.42
CA VAL A 154 23.82 40.54 13.20
C VAL A 154 23.53 40.46 14.70
N ALA A 155 22.27 40.19 15.08
CA ALA A 155 21.80 40.14 16.45
C ALA A 155 21.72 38.71 17.06
N ALA A 156 22.10 37.67 16.31
CA ALA A 156 22.08 36.26 16.72
C ALA A 156 23.50 35.72 16.91
#